data_AF-A0A955KBM1-F1
#
_entry.id   AF-A0A955KBM1-F1
#
_cell.length_a   1.000
_cell.length_b   1.000
_cell.length_c   1.000
_cell.angle_alpha   90.00
_cell.angle_beta   90.00
_cell.angle_gamma   90.00
#
_symmetry.space_group_name_H-M   'P 1'
#
loop_
_entity.id
_entity.type
_entity.pdbx_description
1 polymer ?
#
loop_
_entity_poly.entity_id
_entity_poly.type
_entity_poly.pdbx_seq_one_letter_code
_entity_poly.pdbx_strand_id
1 'polypeptide(L)'
;MLRAFTQLVSRLPFAGRAAIRPAYRSFIRAKKGKKHGAMAWLSSVLGFMIWGHGYQAIRGAAAMRLAFLMKAKWFSHVVVMGYTAANVAVTIAQVYLLALSLYYYFADKRTRLLGGHEEFSGGEILLMLVVTLGGQLLFMHIEKGLA
;
A
#
# COMPACT_ATOMS: atom_id res chain seq x y z
N MET A 1 10.60 -15.70 4.73
CA MET A 1 9.86 -14.84 5.68
C MET A 1 9.17 -13.65 5.01
N LEU A 2 9.91 -12.75 4.35
CA LEU A 2 9.37 -11.50 3.77
C LEU A 2 8.31 -11.71 2.67
N ARG A 3 8.44 -12.78 1.86
CA ARG A 3 7.44 -13.17 0.85
C ARG A 3 6.11 -13.64 1.44
N ALA A 4 6.15 -14.37 2.56
CA ALA A 4 4.94 -14.81 3.26
C ALA A 4 4.25 -13.63 3.95
N PHE A 5 5.03 -12.70 4.50
CA PHE A 5 4.52 -11.44 5.06
C PHE A 5 3.83 -10.58 4.01
N THR A 6 4.44 -10.39 2.83
CA THR A 6 3.79 -9.60 1.77
C THR A 6 2.58 -10.31 1.17
N GLN A 7 2.56 -11.64 1.13
CA GLN A 7 1.36 -12.39 0.79
C GLN A 7 0.24 -12.17 1.82
N LEU A 8 0.55 -12.19 3.13
CA LEU A 8 -0.40 -11.89 4.19
C LEU A 8 -0.96 -10.47 4.05
N VAL A 9 -0.11 -9.47 3.88
CA VAL A 9 -0.53 -8.08 3.67
C VAL A 9 -1.35 -7.94 2.39
N SER A 10 -1.01 -8.67 1.32
CA SER A 10 -1.78 -8.68 0.06
C SER A 10 -3.19 -9.26 0.19
N ARG A 11 -3.48 -9.99 1.27
CA ARG A 11 -4.82 -10.52 1.59
C ARG A 11 -5.66 -9.51 2.37
N LEU A 12 -5.06 -8.45 2.92
CA LEU A 12 -5.81 -7.40 3.61
C LEU A 12 -6.65 -6.61 2.58
N PRO A 13 -7.97 -6.51 2.78
CA PRO A 13 -8.91 -6.03 1.77
C PRO A 13 -8.60 -4.61 1.30
N PHE A 14 -8.25 -3.71 2.21
CA PHE A 14 -8.08 -2.28 1.92
C PHE A 14 -6.65 -1.84 1.63
N ALA A 15 -5.66 -2.62 2.05
CA ALA A 15 -4.30 -2.13 2.15
C ALA A 15 -3.29 -2.85 1.23
N GLY A 16 -3.52 -4.13 0.94
CA GLY A 16 -2.67 -4.90 0.01
C GLY A 16 -3.40 -5.49 -1.18
N ARG A 17 -4.70 -5.81 -1.07
CA ARG A 17 -5.47 -6.35 -2.20
C ARG A 17 -5.83 -5.26 -3.21
N ALA A 18 -6.18 -4.07 -2.73
CA ALA A 18 -6.69 -2.97 -3.53
C ALA A 18 -5.65 -2.19 -4.36
N ALA A 19 -4.49 -1.83 -3.80
CA ALA A 19 -3.53 -0.96 -4.51
C ALA A 19 -2.34 -1.72 -5.13
N ILE A 20 -1.85 -2.75 -4.44
CA ILE A 20 -0.59 -3.41 -4.78
C ILE A 20 -0.75 -4.39 -5.94
N ARG A 21 -1.77 -5.25 -5.89
CA ARG A 21 -1.99 -6.29 -6.91
C ARG A 21 -2.24 -5.73 -8.31
N PRO A 22 -3.05 -4.66 -8.47
CA PRO A 22 -3.32 -4.14 -9.80
C PRO A 22 -2.11 -3.53 -10.51
N ALA A 23 -1.39 -2.65 -9.82
CA ALA A 23 -0.22 -1.99 -10.39
C ALA A 23 0.86 -3.01 -10.74
N TYR A 24 1.08 -4.01 -9.86
CA TYR A 24 2.09 -5.04 -10.06
C TYR A 24 1.73 -5.99 -11.22
N ARG A 25 0.44 -6.25 -11.46
CA ARG A 25 -0.04 -7.03 -12.62
C ARG A 25 0.20 -6.30 -13.94
N SER A 26 -0.06 -5.00 -14.00
CA SER A 26 0.25 -4.18 -15.17
C SER A 26 1.74 -4.25 -15.53
N PHE A 27 2.62 -4.26 -14.52
CA PHE A 27 4.06 -4.47 -14.71
C PHE A 27 4.41 -5.87 -15.23
N ILE A 28 3.85 -6.95 -14.66
CA ILE A 28 4.09 -8.33 -15.12
C ILE A 28 3.60 -8.54 -16.57
N ARG A 29 2.44 -7.98 -16.92
CA ARG A 29 1.81 -8.16 -18.24
C ARG A 29 2.39 -7.24 -19.32
N ALA A 30 3.25 -6.29 -18.96
CA ALA A 30 3.83 -5.36 -19.92
C ALA A 30 4.71 -6.10 -20.95
N LYS A 31 4.42 -5.88 -22.25
CA LYS A 31 5.30 -6.33 -23.34
C LYS A 31 6.68 -5.70 -23.19
N LYS A 32 7.73 -6.34 -23.73
CA LYS A 32 9.14 -5.92 -23.58
C LYS A 32 9.37 -4.42 -23.88
N GLY A 33 8.67 -3.86 -24.89
CA GLY A 33 8.74 -2.42 -25.24
C GLY A 33 7.89 -1.45 -24.40
N LYS A 34 7.00 -1.94 -23.52
CA LYS A 34 6.18 -1.11 -22.60
C LYS A 34 6.56 -1.29 -21.13
N LYS A 35 7.60 -2.09 -20.82
CA LYS A 35 8.08 -2.33 -19.46
C LYS A 35 8.45 -1.04 -18.73
N HIS A 36 9.07 -0.07 -19.41
CA HIS A 36 9.44 1.22 -18.85
C HIS A 36 8.22 1.99 -18.29
N GLY A 37 7.19 2.18 -19.11
CA GLY A 37 5.96 2.86 -18.69
C GLY A 37 5.20 2.12 -17.60
N ALA A 38 5.16 0.78 -17.67
CA ALA A 38 4.52 -0.02 -16.63
C ALA A 38 5.29 -0.01 -15.30
N MET A 39 6.63 0.06 -15.36
CA MET A 39 7.48 0.21 -14.18
C MET A 39 7.37 1.60 -13.57
N ALA A 40 7.34 2.64 -14.40
CA ALA A 40 7.09 4.02 -13.95
C ALA A 40 5.74 4.11 -13.24
N TRP A 41 4.67 3.59 -13.86
CA TRP A 41 3.34 3.53 -13.25
C TRP A 41 3.34 2.78 -11.91
N LEU A 42 3.93 1.58 -11.86
CA LEU A 42 4.03 0.80 -10.64
C LEU A 42 4.79 1.55 -9.54
N SER A 43 5.90 2.18 -9.89
CA SER A 43 6.72 2.95 -8.96
C SER A 43 6.00 4.17 -8.44
N SER A 44 5.25 4.88 -9.29
CA SER A 44 4.41 6.02 -8.89
C SER A 44 3.30 5.60 -7.93
N VAL A 45 2.57 4.51 -8.25
CA VAL A 45 1.50 4.02 -7.37
C VAL A 45 2.05 3.56 -6.03
N LEU A 46 3.11 2.75 -6.02
CA LEU A 46 3.72 2.29 -4.77
C LEU A 46 4.34 3.44 -3.99
N GLY A 47 5.01 4.38 -4.65
CA GLY A 47 5.60 5.56 -4.02
C GLY A 47 4.54 6.43 -3.34
N PHE A 48 3.42 6.70 -4.02
CA PHE A 48 2.30 7.44 -3.43
C PHE A 48 1.71 6.69 -2.23
N MET A 49 1.52 5.37 -2.34
CA MET A 49 0.98 4.56 -1.25
C MET A 49 1.91 4.52 -0.04
N ILE A 50 3.22 4.36 -0.26
CA ILE A 50 4.25 4.39 0.79
C ILE A 50 4.20 5.74 1.51
N TRP A 51 4.12 6.84 0.75
CA TRP A 51 4.02 8.17 1.32
C TRP A 51 2.73 8.35 2.12
N GLY A 52 1.57 7.98 1.57
CA GLY A 52 0.27 8.12 2.22
C GLY A 52 0.13 7.27 3.50
N HIS A 53 0.43 5.97 3.42
CA HIS A 53 0.38 5.10 4.59
C HIS A 53 1.48 5.41 5.61
N GLY A 54 2.67 5.82 5.16
CA GLY A 54 3.74 6.29 6.03
C GLY A 54 3.33 7.54 6.80
N TYR A 55 2.72 8.51 6.12
CA TYR A 55 2.17 9.72 6.74
C TYR A 55 1.09 9.38 7.79
N GLN A 56 0.13 8.52 7.43
CA GLN A 56 -0.91 8.05 8.35
C GLN A 56 -0.33 7.29 9.55
N ALA A 57 0.74 6.51 9.36
CA ALA A 57 1.41 5.82 10.46
C ALA A 57 2.10 6.79 11.42
N ILE A 58 2.77 7.83 10.91
CA ILE A 58 3.40 8.88 11.73
C ILE A 58 2.32 9.64 12.52
N ARG A 59 1.22 10.02 11.87
CA ARG A 59 0.09 10.69 12.53
C ARG A 59 -0.60 9.79 13.55
N GLY A 60 -0.78 8.51 13.24
CA GLY A 60 -1.30 7.50 14.17
C GLY A 60 -0.40 7.36 15.41
N ALA A 61 0.92 7.36 15.24
CA ALA A 61 1.87 7.35 16.35
C ALA A 61 1.79 8.62 17.22
N ALA A 62 1.68 9.79 16.59
CA ALA A 62 1.45 11.05 17.31
C ALA A 62 0.12 11.04 18.07
N ALA A 63 -0.95 10.52 17.46
CA ALA A 63 -2.26 10.37 18.08
C ALA A 63 -2.24 9.38 19.26
N MET A 64 -1.46 8.28 19.18
CA MET A 64 -1.26 7.38 20.32
C MET A 64 -0.58 8.08 21.49
N ARG A 65 0.45 8.89 21.21
CA ARG A 65 1.15 9.68 22.23
C ARG A 65 0.19 10.67 22.91
N LEU A 66 -0.64 11.36 22.14
CA LEU A 66 -1.62 12.30 22.67
C LEU A 66 -2.74 11.60 23.45
N ALA A 67 -3.29 10.49 22.93
CA ALA A 67 -4.31 9.70 23.60
C ALA A 67 -3.83 9.21 24.98
N PHE A 68 -2.54 8.85 25.09
CA PHE A 68 -1.94 8.39 26.35
C PHE A 68 -1.87 9.53 27.36
N LEU A 69 -1.51 10.73 26.92
CA LEU A 69 -1.49 11.93 27.76
C LEU A 69 -2.89 12.35 28.21
N MET A 70 -3.90 12.18 27.35
CA MET A 70 -5.28 12.58 27.63
C MET A 70 -6.11 11.53 28.37
N LYS A 71 -5.51 10.40 28.80
CA LYS A 71 -6.23 9.27 29.43
C LYS A 71 -7.47 8.85 28.64
N ALA A 72 -7.33 8.76 27.32
CA ALA A 72 -8.43 8.36 26.45
C ALA A 72 -8.96 6.96 26.82
N LYS A 73 -10.21 6.68 26.47
CA LYS A 73 -10.81 5.36 26.73
C LYS A 73 -9.95 4.27 26.08
N TRP A 74 -9.80 3.14 26.78
CA TRP A 74 -9.00 1.98 26.32
C TRP A 74 -9.33 1.58 24.86
N PHE A 75 -10.60 1.64 24.47
CA PHE A 75 -11.06 1.31 23.13
C PHE A 75 -10.43 2.21 22.05
N SER A 76 -10.28 3.51 22.32
CA SER A 76 -9.64 4.45 21.42
C SER A 76 -8.15 4.11 21.22
N HIS A 77 -7.47 3.66 22.27
CA HIS A 77 -6.08 3.21 22.17
C HIS A 77 -5.93 1.97 21.28
N VAL A 78 -6.79 0.97 21.47
CA VAL A 78 -6.75 -0.27 20.68
C VAL A 78 -7.00 0.01 19.21
N VAL A 79 -7.97 0.86 18.89
CA VAL A 79 -8.31 1.23 17.51
C VAL A 79 -7.16 2.00 16.84
N VAL A 80 -6.62 3.03 17.51
CA VAL A 80 -5.52 3.84 16.93
C VAL A 80 -4.24 3.00 16.77
N MET A 81 -3.93 2.14 17.74
CA MET A 81 -2.78 1.24 17.66
C MET A 81 -2.93 0.22 16.54
N GLY A 82 -4.11 -0.42 16.41
CA GLY A 82 -4.39 -1.37 15.33
C GLY A 82 -4.30 -0.72 13.95
N TYR A 83 -4.85 0.48 13.79
CA TYR A 83 -4.78 1.24 12.55
C TYR A 83 -3.33 1.65 12.20
N THR A 84 -2.57 2.13 13.18
CA THR A 84 -1.16 2.51 12.99
C THR A 84 -0.31 1.30 12.59
N ALA A 85 -0.48 0.17 13.29
CA ALA A 85 0.24 -1.07 12.99
C ALA A 85 -0.08 -1.59 11.58
N ALA A 86 -1.35 -1.52 11.16
CA ALA A 86 -1.76 -1.89 9.81
C ALA A 86 -1.08 -1.02 8.75
N ASN A 87 -1.06 0.31 8.94
CA ASN A 87 -0.39 1.23 8.01
C ASN A 87 1.12 1.00 7.92
N VAL A 88 1.79 0.72 9.04
CA VAL A 88 3.22 0.35 9.05
C VAL A 88 3.46 -0.95 8.27
N ALA A 89 2.69 -2.00 8.56
CA ALA A 89 2.84 -3.29 7.88
C ALA A 89 2.65 -3.18 6.36
N VAL A 90 1.70 -2.33 5.95
CA VAL A 90 1.39 -2.06 4.54
C VAL A 90 2.50 -1.29 3.87
N THR A 91 3.02 -0.25 4.53
CA THR A 91 4.16 0.53 4.04
C THR A 91 5.37 -0.37 3.82
N ILE A 92 5.70 -1.25 4.78
CA ILE A 92 6.82 -2.20 4.67
C ILE A 92 6.62 -3.15 3.48
N ALA A 93 5.41 -3.68 3.31
CA ALA A 93 5.11 -4.57 2.19
C ALA A 93 5.23 -3.86 0.83
N GLN A 94 4.81 -2.60 0.75
CA GLN A 94 4.90 -1.79 -0.46
C GLN A 94 6.36 -1.45 -0.80
N VAL A 95 7.17 -1.08 0.20
CA VAL A 95 8.62 -0.85 0.03
C VAL A 95 9.30 -2.12 -0.49
N TYR A 96 9.01 -3.28 0.11
CA TYR A 96 9.57 -4.55 -0.35
C TYR A 96 9.19 -4.84 -1.81
N LEU A 97 7.92 -4.65 -2.18
CA LEU A 97 7.46 -4.92 -3.54
C LEU A 97 8.03 -3.93 -4.55
N LEU A 98 8.22 -2.67 -4.18
CA LEU A 98 8.91 -1.68 -5.01
C LEU A 98 10.35 -2.09 -5.25
N ALA A 99 11.09 -2.42 -4.19
CA ALA A 99 12.48 -2.87 -4.26
C ALA A 99 12.62 -4.13 -5.13
N LEU A 100 11.70 -5.09 -4.95
CA LEU A 100 11.66 -6.32 -5.72
C LEU A 100 11.38 -6.03 -7.21
N SER A 101 10.41 -5.16 -7.50
CA SER A 101 10.07 -4.77 -8.87
C SER A 101 11.25 -4.10 -9.56
N LEU A 102 11.95 -3.20 -8.86
CA LEU A 102 13.17 -2.54 -9.33
C LEU A 102 14.27 -3.56 -9.59
N TYR A 103 14.52 -4.48 -8.67
CA TYR A 103 15.50 -5.55 -8.86
C TYR A 103 15.23 -6.38 -10.12
N TYR A 104 13.98 -6.83 -10.34
CA TYR A 104 13.63 -7.60 -11.54
C TYR A 104 13.70 -6.79 -12.82
N TYR A 105 13.33 -5.52 -12.75
CA TYR A 105 13.40 -4.61 -13.88
C TYR A 105 14.86 -4.38 -14.31
N PHE A 106 15.76 -4.07 -13.37
CA PHE A 106 17.18 -3.85 -13.67
C PHE A 106 17.94 -5.13 -14.00
N ALA A 107 17.57 -6.27 -13.42
CA ALA A 107 18.18 -7.56 -13.72
C ALA A 107 17.68 -8.20 -15.03
N ASP A 108 16.74 -7.56 -15.75
CA ASP A 108 15.93 -8.10 -16.88
C ASP A 108 15.43 -9.53 -16.67
N LYS A 109 15.16 -9.90 -15.41
CA LYS A 109 14.64 -11.23 -15.06
C LYS A 109 13.11 -11.22 -15.22
N ARG A 110 12.54 -12.29 -15.79
CA ARG A 110 11.07 -12.47 -15.78
C ARG A 110 10.60 -12.65 -14.34
N THR A 111 9.70 -11.79 -13.90
CA THR A 111 9.00 -11.87 -12.61
C THR A 111 8.08 -13.10 -12.59
N ARG A 112 8.49 -14.19 -11.94
CA ARG A 112 7.67 -15.40 -11.68
C ARG A 112 7.00 -15.40 -10.29
N LEU A 113 7.08 -14.30 -9.54
CA LEU A 113 6.89 -14.34 -8.08
C LEU A 113 5.43 -14.38 -7.58
N LEU A 114 4.43 -14.07 -8.42
CA LEU A 114 3.01 -14.19 -8.06
C LEU A 114 2.30 -15.13 -9.04
N GLY A 115 2.75 -16.39 -9.05
CA GLY A 115 2.04 -17.47 -9.72
C GLY A 115 0.84 -17.88 -8.88
N GLY A 116 -0.35 -17.68 -9.44
CA GLY A 116 -1.64 -18.08 -8.88
C GLY A 116 -2.31 -16.97 -8.08
N HIS A 117 -3.28 -16.27 -8.69
CA HIS A 117 -4.43 -15.65 -8.01
C HIS A 117 -5.41 -15.06 -9.05
N GLU A 118 -6.69 -15.05 -8.67
CA GLU A 118 -7.89 -14.63 -9.41
C GLU A 118 -7.69 -13.47 -10.39
N GLU A 119 -8.30 -13.60 -11.57
CA GLU A 119 -8.30 -12.56 -12.58
C GLU A 119 -9.27 -11.44 -12.23
N PHE A 120 -8.77 -10.36 -11.60
CA PHE A 120 -9.53 -9.12 -11.49
C PHE A 120 -9.64 -8.43 -12.86
N SER A 121 -10.80 -7.87 -13.20
CA SER A 121 -11.00 -7.02 -14.37
C SER A 121 -10.25 -5.69 -14.23
N GLY A 122 -9.96 -5.02 -15.35
CA GLY A 122 -9.36 -3.67 -15.34
C GLY A 122 -10.22 -2.63 -14.60
N GLY A 123 -11.55 -2.81 -14.61
CA GLY A 123 -12.48 -1.97 -13.86
C GLY A 123 -12.38 -2.15 -12.35
N GLU A 124 -12.26 -3.39 -11.87
CA GLU A 124 -12.04 -3.67 -10.43
C GLU A 124 -10.71 -3.09 -9.95
N ILE A 125 -9.66 -3.22 -10.77
CA ILE A 125 -8.35 -2.60 -10.54
C ILE A 125 -8.46 -1.09 -10.36
N LEU A 126 -9.18 -0.42 -11.27
CA LEU A 126 -9.35 1.02 -11.24
C LEU A 126 -10.16 1.45 -10.02
N LEU A 127 -11.27 0.77 -9.74
CA LEU A 127 -12.12 1.03 -8.59
C LEU A 127 -11.34 0.90 -7.29
N MET A 128 -10.57 -0.17 -7.14
CA MET A 128 -9.74 -0.40 -5.96
C MET A 128 -8.70 0.71 -5.76
N LEU A 129 -8.03 1.15 -6.84
CA LEU A 129 -7.08 2.27 -6.77
C LEU A 129 -7.78 3.57 -6.40
N VAL A 130 -8.92 3.88 -7.01
CA VAL A 130 -9.70 5.09 -6.72
C VAL A 130 -10.15 5.13 -5.26
N VAL A 131 -10.65 4.00 -4.72
CA VAL A 131 -11.08 3.92 -3.32
C VAL A 131 -9.90 4.11 -2.37
N THR A 132 -8.75 3.47 -2.61
CA THR A 132 -7.58 3.64 -1.74
C THR A 132 -7.00 5.06 -1.82
N LEU A 133 -6.82 5.59 -3.03
CA LEU A 133 -6.30 6.95 -3.23
C LEU A 133 -7.26 8.01 -2.68
N GLY A 134 -8.55 7.87 -2.97
CA GLY A 134 -9.60 8.74 -2.46
C GLY A 134 -9.67 8.73 -0.94
N GLY A 135 -9.58 7.55 -0.31
CA GLY A 135 -9.52 7.43 1.14
C GLY A 135 -8.30 8.13 1.76
N GLN A 136 -7.12 8.01 1.13
CA GLN A 136 -5.91 8.71 1.58
C GLN A 136 -6.04 10.23 1.45
N LEU A 137 -6.57 10.72 0.32
CA LEU A 137 -6.80 12.14 0.07
C LEU A 137 -7.83 12.74 1.02
N LEU A 138 -8.95 12.04 1.24
CA LEU A 138 -10.00 12.48 2.16
C LEU A 138 -9.46 12.58 3.59
N PHE A 139 -8.67 11.59 4.04
CA PHE A 139 -8.03 11.62 5.35
C PHE A 139 -7.13 12.85 5.51
N MET A 140 -6.28 13.13 4.53
CA MET A 140 -5.40 14.31 4.55
C MET A 140 -6.19 15.63 4.51
N HIS A 141 -7.31 15.68 3.81
CA HIS A 141 -8.16 16.87 3.74
C HIS A 141 -8.87 17.14 5.07
N ILE A 142 -9.46 16.12 5.68
CA ILE A 142 -10.11 16.22 7.00
C ILE A 142 -9.10 16.71 8.05
N GLU A 143 -7.88 16.18 8.01
CA GLU A 143 -6.84 16.57 8.95
C GLU A 143 -6.44 18.05 8.84
N LYS A 144 -6.35 18.58 7.62
CA LYS A 144 -6.09 20.02 7.39
C LYS A 144 -7.21 20.92 7.92
N GLY A 145 -8.45 20.43 7.99
CA GLY A 145 -9.58 21.18 8.55
C GLY A 145 -9.68 21.13 10.08
N LEU A 146 -8.90 20.26 10.73
CA LEU A 146 -8.88 20.08 12.19
C LEU A 146 -7.63 20.70 12.86
N ALA A 147 -6.64 21.14 12.09
CA ALA A 147 -5.42 21.79 12.55
C ALA A 147 -5.53 23.32 12.43
#